data_AF-A0A2N9FJJ3-F1
#
_entry.id   AF-A0A2N9FJJ3-F1
#
_cell.length_a   1.000
_cell.length_b   1.000
_cell.length_c   1.000
_cell.angle_alpha   90.00
_cell.angle_beta   90.00
_cell.angle_gamma   90.00
#
_symmetry.space_group_name_H-M   'P 1'
#
loop_
_entity.id
_entity.type
_entity.pdbx_description
1 polymer ?
#
loop_
_entity_poly.entity_id
_entity_poly.type
_entity_poly.pdbx_seq_one_letter_code
_entity_poly.pdbx_strand_id
1 'polypeptide(L)' 'MNLVGPATTLNLSILLPMELLKVEGAVWRIKSVLALQASFSFRLTSADSGDTVVANSVIPAGWKPSRTFRSSINFKS' A
#
# COMPACT_ATOMS: atom_id res chain seq x y z
N MET A 1 -10.43 -10.56 34.15
CA MET A 1 -9.95 -11.72 33.38
C MET A 1 -10.03 -11.37 31.92
N ASN A 2 -8.87 -11.35 31.25
CA ASN A 2 -8.71 -10.88 29.87
C ASN A 2 -9.33 -11.86 28.88
N LEU A 3 -10.21 -11.37 28.01
CA LEU A 3 -10.62 -12.09 26.80
C LEU A 3 -9.59 -11.80 25.71
N VAL A 4 -8.49 -12.54 25.70
CA VAL A 4 -7.57 -12.57 24.55
C VAL A 4 -8.08 -13.66 23.62
N GLY A 5 -8.97 -13.29 22.69
CA GLY A 5 -9.24 -14.11 21.52
C GLY A 5 -7.99 -14.16 20.63
N PRO A 6 -7.80 -15.22 19.82
CA PRO A 6 -6.71 -15.24 18.86
C PRO A 6 -6.83 -14.02 17.96
N ALA A 7 -5.80 -13.17 17.94
CA ALA A 7 -5.65 -12.15 16.92
C ALA A 7 -5.57 -12.90 15.58
N THR A 8 -6.69 -12.94 14.85
CA THR A 8 -6.73 -13.48 13.50
C THR A 8 -5.81 -12.63 12.65
N THR A 9 -4.56 -13.06 12.52
CA THR A 9 -3.63 -12.56 11.50
C THR A 9 -4.20 -12.97 10.16
N LEU A 10 -4.98 -12.09 9.54
CA LEU A 10 -5.27 -12.19 8.12
C LEU A 10 -3.92 -12.23 7.42
N ASN A 11 -3.67 -13.28 6.64
CA ASN A 11 -2.52 -13.34 5.76
C ASN A 11 -2.72 -12.24 4.70
N LEU A 12 -2.24 -11.04 5.00
CA LEU A 12 -2.42 -9.79 4.24
C LEU A 12 -1.58 -9.74 2.96
N SER A 13 -1.29 -10.88 2.34
CA SER A 13 -0.69 -10.93 1.00
C SER A 13 -1.67 -10.47 -0.10
N ILE A 14 -2.88 -10.06 0.27
CA ILE A 14 -3.92 -9.56 -0.62
C ILE A 14 -3.61 -8.10 -0.96
N LEU A 15 -3.37 -7.83 -2.25
CA LEU A 15 -3.28 -6.47 -2.78
C LEU A 15 -4.65 -5.80 -2.70
N LEU A 16 -4.75 -4.75 -1.90
CA LEU A 16 -5.97 -3.96 -1.75
C LEU A 16 -6.00 -2.86 -2.82
N PRO A 17 -7.08 -2.75 -3.62
CA PRO A 17 -7.18 -1.68 -4.61
C PRO A 17 -7.27 -0.32 -3.93
N MET A 18 -6.60 0.67 -4.52
CA MET A 18 -6.67 2.07 -4.08
C MET A 18 -7.55 2.86 -5.04
N GLU A 19 -8.19 3.91 -4.52
CA GLU A 19 -9.04 4.82 -5.27
C GLU A 19 -8.24 6.06 -5.67
N LEU A 20 -8.30 6.44 -6.95
CA LEU A 20 -7.73 7.70 -7.44
C LEU A 20 -8.57 8.87 -6.93
N LEU A 21 -7.94 9.79 -6.21
CA LEU A 21 -8.59 11.01 -5.75
C LEU A 21 -8.60 12.03 -6.89
N LYS A 22 -9.68 12.02 -7.68
CA LYS A 22 -9.82 12.81 -8.92
C LYS A 22 -9.51 14.31 -8.78
N VAL A 23 -9.71 14.87 -7.59
CA VAL A 23 -9.49 16.30 -7.29
C VAL A 23 -8.04 16.65 -6.97
N GLU A 24 -7.18 15.67 -6.65
CA GLU A 24 -5.78 15.89 -6.24
C GLU A 24 -4.76 15.27 -7.22
N GLY A 25 -5.16 14.98 -8.46
CA GLY A 25 -4.27 14.39 -9.46
C GLY A 25 -3.85 12.97 -9.07
N ALA A 26 -2.54 12.70 -9.05
CA ALA A 26 -1.96 11.36 -8.82
C ALA A 26 -1.93 10.93 -7.33
N VAL A 27 -2.99 11.24 -6.59
CA VAL A 27 -3.15 10.82 -5.19
C VAL A 27 -4.04 9.59 -5.13
N TRP A 28 -3.52 8.51 -4.55
CA TRP A 28 -4.23 7.25 -4.35
C TRP A 28 -4.56 7.06 -2.88
N ARG A 29 -5.81 6.71 -2.58
CA ARG A 29 -6.29 6.52 -1.21
C ARG A 29 -6.86 5.13 -1.02
N ILE A 30 -6.53 4.51 0.10
CA ILE A 30 -7.24 3.33 0.59
C ILE A 30 -8.02 3.70 1.85
N LYS A 31 -9.28 3.26 1.91
CA LYS A 31 -10.08 3.30 3.14
C LYS A 31 -10.13 1.87 3.68
N SER A 32 -9.74 1.70 4.93
CA SER A 32 -9.80 0.41 5.62
C SER A 32 -10.54 0.56 6.94
N VAL A 33 -11.39 -0.42 7.26
CA VAL A 33 -12.05 -0.51 8.57
C VAL A 33 -11.11 -1.04 9.66
N LEU A 34 -10.01 -1.70 9.25
CA LEU A 34 -8.96 -2.18 10.14
C LEU A 34 -7.72 -1.30 10.02
N ALA A 35 -6.95 -1.20 11.11
CA ALA A 35 -5.66 -0.53 11.11
C ALA A 35 -4.67 -1.29 10.19
N LEU A 36 -4.22 -0.62 9.13
CA LEU A 36 -3.20 -1.17 8.23
C LEU A 36 -1.85 -1.22 8.95
N GLN A 37 -1.22 -2.39 8.93
CA GLN A 37 0.09 -2.64 9.55
C GLN A 37 1.19 -2.53 8.49
N ALA A 38 2.15 -1.62 8.72
CA ALA A 38 3.33 -1.47 7.88
C ALA A 38 4.37 -2.57 8.20
N SER A 39 5.31 -2.92 7.32
CA SER A 39 5.71 -2.23 6.08
C SER A 39 4.73 -2.38 4.91
N PHE A 40 4.51 -1.33 4.14
CA PHE A 40 3.63 -1.38 2.96
C PHE A 40 4.41 -1.58 1.66
N SER A 41 3.89 -2.50 0.83
CA SER A 41 4.30 -2.73 -0.56
C SER A 41 3.23 -2.19 -1.50
N PHE A 42 3.64 -1.78 -2.70
CA PHE A 42 2.73 -1.25 -3.73
C PHE A 42 2.94 -1.99 -5.06
N ARG A 43 1.85 -2.35 -5.71
CA ARG A 43 1.83 -2.76 -7.12
C ARG A 43 1.25 -1.63 -7.95
N LEU A 44 2.00 -1.15 -8.92
CA LEU A 44 1.53 -0.17 -9.90
C LEU A 44 1.34 -0.87 -11.24
N THR A 45 0.21 -0.59 -11.89
CA THR A 45 -0.08 -1.03 -13.25
C THR A 45 -0.10 0.19 -14.15
N SER A 46 0.66 0.18 -15.24
CA SER A 46 0.63 1.24 -16.24
C SER A 46 -0.71 1.18 -16.99
N ALA A 47 -1.40 2.31 -17.09
CA ALA A 47 -2.64 2.40 -17.87
C ALA A 47 -2.37 2.30 -19.39
N ASP A 48 -1.18 2.71 -19.83
CA ASP A 48 -0.82 2.76 -21.25
C ASP A 48 -0.38 1.39 -21.80
N SER A 49 0.45 0.67 -21.03
CA SER A 49 1.03 -0.62 -21.45
C SER A 49 0.39 -1.84 -20.79
N GLY A 50 -0.30 -1.67 -19.65
CA GLY A 50 -0.76 -2.78 -18.81
C GLY A 50 0.35 -3.45 -17.99
N ASP A 51 1.61 -3.04 -18.15
CA ASP A 51 2.73 -3.58 -17.39
C ASP A 51 2.57 -3.32 -15.90
N THR A 52 3.16 -4.19 -15.09
CA THR A 52 3.12 -4.07 -13.63
C THR A 52 4.51 -4.01 -13.03
N VAL A 53 4.66 -3.16 -12.01
CA VAL A 53 5.85 -3.12 -11.15
C VAL A 53 5.44 -3.25 -9.69
N VAL A 54 6.28 -3.92 -8.90
CA VAL A 54 6.05 -4.11 -7.46
C VAL A 54 7.20 -3.47 -6.68
N ALA A 55 6.87 -2.49 -5.85
CA ALA A 55 7.77 -1.90 -4.87
C ALA A 55 7.51 -2.54 -3.50
N ASN A 56 8.42 -3.39 -3.04
CA ASN A 56 8.26 -4.10 -1.77
C ASN A 56 8.71 -3.24 -0.58
N SER A 57 7.90 -3.24 0.49
CA SER A 57 8.23 -2.64 1.80
C SER A 57 8.74 -1.19 1.74
N VAL A 58 8.23 -0.39 0.80
CA VAL A 58 8.73 0.98 0.55
C VAL A 58 8.34 1.97 1.64
N ILE A 59 7.20 1.75 2.31
CA ILE A 59 6.83 2.53 3.51
C ILE A 59 7.12 1.68 4.75
N PRO A 60 8.06 2.08 5.63
CA PRO A 60 8.45 1.27 6.78
C PRO A 60 7.44 1.39 7.94
N ALA A 61 7.58 0.50 8.93
CA ALA A 61 6.91 0.65 10.22
C ALA A 61 7.30 1.99 10.89
N GLY A 62 6.36 2.61 11.61
CA GLY A 62 6.58 3.89 12.27
C GLY A 62 6.69 5.10 11.34
N TRP A 63 6.26 4.98 10.08
CA TRP A 63 6.19 6.10 9.15
C TRP A 63 5.34 7.26 9.71
N LYS A 64 5.68 8.49 9.29
CA LYS A 64 4.95 9.71 9.67
C LYS A 64 4.36 10.37 8.42
N PRO A 65 3.21 11.07 8.54
CA PRO A 65 2.67 11.89 7.45
C PRO A 65 3.69 12.90 6.92
N SER A 66 3.49 13.35 5.67
CA SER A 66 4.36 14.34 5.00
C SER A 66 5.83 13.91 4.85
N ARG A 67 6.07 12.59 4.79
CA ARG A 67 7.34 11.98 4.43
C ARG A 67 7.25 11.39 3.03
N THR A 68 8.35 11.48 2.29
CA THR A 68 8.49 10.86 0.97
C THR A 68 9.31 9.59 1.10
N PHE A 69 8.78 8.49 0.57
CA PHE A 69 9.47 7.20 0.48
C PHE A 69 9.63 6.82 -0.99
N ARG A 70 10.80 6.31 -1.38
CA ARG A 70 11.14 6.06 -2.78
C ARG A 70 11.62 4.62 -2.98
N SER A 71 11.17 4.00 -4.06
CA SER A 71 11.69 2.73 -4.58
C SER A 71 12.67 2.96 -5.73
N SER A 72 13.60 2.03 -5.94
CA SER A 72 14.49 1.99 -7.12
C SER A 72 13.87 1.26 -8.33
N ILE A 73 12.71 0.62 -8.16
CA ILE A 73 12.00 -0.10 -9.23
C ILE A 73 11.25 0.88 -10.14
N ASN A 74 11.27 0.62 -11.45
CA ASN A 74 10.58 1.42 -12.46
C ASN A 74 10.04 0.53 -13.61
N PHE A 75 9.11 1.06 -14.40
CA PHE A 75 8.70 0.43 -15.66
C PHE A 75 9.87 0.41 -16.65
N LYS A 76 9.88 -0.57 -17.55
CA LYS A 76 10.83 -0.60 -18.65
C LYS A 76 10.39 0.40 -19.71
N SER A 77 11.36 1.07 -20.34
CA SER A 77 11.14 1.98 -21.46
C SER A 77 11.04 1.24 -22.79
#